data_AF-A0A1F4B074-F1
#
_entry.id   AF-A0A1F4B074-F1
#
_cell.length_a   1.000
_cell.length_b   1.000
_cell.length_c   1.000
_cell.angle_alpha   90.00
_cell.angle_beta   90.00
_cell.angle_gamma   90.00
#
_symmetry.space_group_name_H-M   'P 1'
#
loop_
_entity.id
_entity.type
_entity.pdbx_description
1 polymer ?
#
loop_
_entity_poly.entity_id
_entity_poly.type
_entity_poly.pdbx_seq_one_letter_code
_entity_poly.pdbx_strand_id
1 'polypeptide(L)'
;MPGRRFPFPTVFAAESALRVAPSASSRLLLLTLAFWGSPTLAGGTLGTEELRPLLQQQPGVHEALTSSMNLAETAYAEVRLGSHFAHLGGARVGPYAIKATVRQSRKDIEVVLCTKARFLGRDGAELPTPGAENATRIDERLVTVILREPSTSAAGPGCP
;
A
#
# COMPACT_ATOMS: atom_id res chain seq x y z
N MET A 1 24.89 11.62 -40.10
CA MET A 1 23.56 11.88 -40.69
C MET A 1 22.90 13.03 -39.92
N PRO A 2 22.40 14.07 -40.60
CA PRO A 2 21.89 15.28 -39.99
C PRO A 2 20.47 15.09 -39.41
N GLY A 3 20.16 15.94 -38.42
CA GLY A 3 18.98 15.86 -37.58
C GLY A 3 17.67 16.26 -38.26
N ARG A 4 16.59 15.91 -37.57
CA ARG A 4 15.26 16.47 -37.79
C ARG A 4 14.70 16.96 -36.47
N ARG A 5 14.65 18.29 -36.34
CA ARG A 5 13.86 19.01 -35.34
C ARG A 5 12.41 18.99 -35.83
N PHE A 6 11.49 18.59 -34.96
CA PHE A 6 10.05 18.79 -35.17
C PHE A 6 9.58 19.95 -34.28
N PRO A 7 8.98 21.00 -34.85
CA PRO A 7 8.28 22.02 -34.09
C PRO A 7 6.85 21.53 -33.85
N PHE A 8 6.39 21.57 -32.59
CA PHE A 8 4.95 21.50 -32.31
C PHE A 8 4.49 22.82 -31.67
N PRO A 9 3.30 23.28 -32.04
CA PRO A 9 2.84 24.65 -31.80
C PRO A 9 2.31 24.86 -30.39
N THR A 10 2.64 26.03 -29.86
CA THR A 10 1.92 26.75 -28.82
C THR A 10 0.48 27.02 -29.25
N VAL A 11 -0.50 26.53 -28.48
CA VAL A 11 -1.89 26.98 -28.55
C VAL A 11 -2.24 27.69 -27.25
N PHE A 12 -2.49 28.98 -27.38
CA PHE A 12 -3.13 29.87 -26.43
C PHE A 12 -4.65 29.61 -26.39
N ALA A 13 -5.23 29.56 -25.20
CA ALA A 13 -6.66 29.86 -24.92
C ALA A 13 -6.72 30.29 -23.43
N ALA A 14 -6.78 31.58 -23.10
CA ALA A 14 -7.90 32.53 -23.20
C ALA A 14 -9.10 32.19 -22.28
N GLU A 15 -9.29 33.07 -21.29
CA GLU A 15 -10.54 33.50 -20.64
C GLU A 15 -11.55 32.43 -20.14
N SER A 16 -11.91 32.40 -18.87
CA SER A 16 -12.72 33.48 -18.30
C SER A 16 -12.62 33.58 -16.78
N ALA A 17 -12.44 34.81 -16.30
CA ALA A 17 -12.58 35.16 -14.89
C ALA A 17 -14.05 35.29 -14.52
N LEU A 18 -14.61 34.29 -13.84
CA LEU A 18 -15.93 34.40 -13.23
C LEU A 18 -15.79 35.06 -11.85
N ARG A 19 -16.02 36.37 -11.79
CA ARG A 19 -16.16 37.12 -10.52
C ARG A 19 -17.53 36.80 -9.93
N VAL A 20 -17.56 35.95 -8.89
CA VAL A 20 -18.74 35.77 -8.04
C VAL A 20 -18.69 36.82 -6.93
N ALA A 21 -19.70 37.70 -6.90
CA ALA A 21 -19.86 38.73 -5.88
C ALA A 21 -20.38 38.11 -4.57
N PRO A 22 -19.78 38.41 -3.39
CA PRO A 22 -20.29 37.93 -2.12
C PRO A 22 -21.46 38.81 -1.65
N SER A 23 -22.68 38.27 -1.69
CA SER A 23 -23.84 38.86 -1.03
C SER A 23 -23.75 38.61 0.48
N ALA A 24 -23.53 39.68 1.23
CA ALA A 24 -23.56 39.70 2.68
C ALA A 24 -24.98 39.48 3.20
N SER A 25 -25.28 38.30 3.77
CA SER A 25 -26.29 38.07 4.82
C SER A 25 -26.51 36.58 5.05
N SER A 26 -25.72 35.98 5.95
CA SER A 26 -26.22 35.00 6.94
C SER A 26 -25.04 34.49 7.76
N ARG A 27 -24.68 35.27 8.78
CA ARG A 27 -23.86 34.81 9.90
C ARG A 27 -24.79 34.09 10.87
N LEU A 28 -25.00 32.78 10.72
CA LEU A 28 -25.57 31.97 11.80
C LEU A 28 -25.00 30.55 11.76
N LEU A 29 -24.20 30.26 12.78
CA LEU A 29 -23.83 28.96 13.33
C LEU A 29 -24.20 27.71 12.52
N LEU A 30 -23.20 27.12 11.86
CA LEU A 30 -23.13 25.68 11.63
C LEU A 30 -21.66 25.26 11.53
N LEU A 31 -20.92 25.56 12.60
CA LEU A 31 -19.60 25.00 12.87
C LEU A 31 -19.78 23.55 13.37
N THR A 32 -20.48 22.71 12.58
CA THR A 32 -20.53 21.28 12.83
C THR A 32 -19.16 20.75 12.47
N LEU A 33 -18.44 20.32 13.51
CA LEU A 33 -17.19 19.58 13.42
C LEU A 33 -17.41 18.36 12.53
N ALA A 34 -17.18 18.54 11.23
CA ALA A 34 -16.84 17.49 10.30
C ALA A 34 -15.45 16.98 10.69
N PHE A 35 -15.37 16.31 11.85
CA PHE A 35 -14.27 15.46 12.25
C PHE A 35 -14.36 14.26 11.33
N TRP A 36 -13.92 14.44 10.08
CA TRP A 36 -13.69 13.37 9.15
C TRP A 36 -12.57 12.54 9.76
N GLY A 37 -12.96 11.55 10.57
CA GLY A 37 -12.05 10.54 11.07
C GLY A 37 -11.45 9.84 9.88
N SER A 38 -10.24 10.26 9.48
CA SER A 38 -9.45 9.49 8.54
C SER A 38 -9.30 8.11 9.16
N PRO A 39 -9.69 7.03 8.46
CA PRO A 39 -9.46 5.69 8.97
C PRO A 39 -7.97 5.57 9.22
N THR A 40 -7.58 5.50 10.49
CA THR A 40 -6.21 5.18 10.85
C THR A 40 -6.05 3.73 10.47
N LEU A 41 -5.45 3.49 9.29
CA LEU A 41 -4.94 2.19 8.92
C LEU A 41 -3.82 1.87 9.90
N ALA A 42 -4.19 1.25 11.01
CA ALA A 42 -3.25 0.74 11.98
C ALA A 42 -2.63 -0.51 11.35
N GLY A 43 -1.53 -0.32 10.62
CA GLY A 43 -0.71 -1.44 10.21
C GLY A 43 -0.11 -2.17 11.41
N GLY A 44 0.74 -3.15 11.14
CA GLY A 44 1.29 -3.99 12.22
C GLY A 44 2.68 -4.49 11.91
N THR A 45 3.57 -4.43 12.90
CA THR A 45 4.86 -5.13 12.84
C THR A 45 4.64 -6.63 13.02
N LEU A 46 5.41 -7.42 12.28
CA LEU A 46 5.47 -8.88 12.32
C LEU A 46 6.90 -9.36 12.07
N GLY A 47 7.17 -10.63 12.36
CA GLY A 47 8.45 -11.23 12.04
C GLY A 47 8.57 -11.55 10.54
N THR A 48 9.75 -11.37 9.95
CA THR A 48 10.00 -11.68 8.53
C THR A 48 9.83 -13.18 8.24
N GLU A 49 9.98 -14.04 9.25
CA GLU A 49 9.69 -15.48 9.16
C GLU A 49 8.22 -15.81 8.87
N GLU A 50 7.29 -14.93 9.26
CA GLU A 50 5.86 -15.06 8.93
C GLU A 50 5.62 -14.86 7.42
N LEU A 51 6.52 -14.14 6.73
CA LEU A 51 6.46 -13.90 5.29
C LEU A 51 7.10 -15.00 4.45
N ARG A 52 7.78 -15.96 5.08
CA ARG A 52 8.43 -17.08 4.38
C ARG A 52 7.46 -17.88 3.49
N PRO A 53 6.23 -18.23 3.91
CA PRO A 53 5.29 -18.92 3.03
C PRO A 53 4.94 -18.13 1.77
N LEU A 54 4.88 -16.79 1.85
CA LEU A 54 4.64 -15.92 0.70
C LEU A 54 5.84 -15.91 -0.24
N LEU A 55 7.05 -15.78 0.29
CA LEU A 55 8.28 -15.81 -0.51
C LEU A 55 8.51 -17.18 -1.17
N GLN A 56 8.11 -18.26 -0.52
CA GLN A 56 8.18 -19.62 -1.07
C GLN A 56 7.24 -19.85 -2.26
N GLN A 57 6.23 -19.00 -2.47
CA GLN A 57 5.41 -19.05 -3.69
C GLN A 57 6.25 -18.70 -4.94
N GLN A 58 7.33 -17.93 -4.77
CA GLN A 58 8.25 -17.53 -5.83
C GLN A 58 9.71 -17.77 -5.38
N PRO A 59 10.21 -19.02 -5.41
CA PRO A 59 11.51 -19.37 -4.84
C PRO A 59 12.68 -18.59 -5.43
N GLY A 60 12.61 -18.23 -6.72
CA GLY A 60 13.64 -17.40 -7.36
C GLY A 60 13.73 -15.98 -6.76
N VAL A 61 12.60 -15.40 -6.36
CA VAL A 61 12.58 -14.10 -5.66
C VAL A 61 13.17 -14.24 -4.27
N HIS A 62 12.80 -15.29 -3.54
CA HIS A 62 13.36 -15.57 -2.23
C HIS A 62 14.89 -15.73 -2.27
N GLU A 63 15.40 -16.51 -3.22
CA GLU A 63 16.84 -16.70 -3.42
C GLU A 63 17.54 -15.40 -3.82
N ALA A 64 16.96 -14.62 -4.74
CA ALA A 64 17.52 -13.34 -5.15
C ALA A 64 17.62 -12.35 -3.97
N LEU A 65 16.58 -12.24 -3.14
CA LEU A 65 16.59 -11.35 -1.97
C LEU A 65 17.59 -11.83 -0.91
N THR A 66 17.61 -13.11 -0.60
CA THR A 66 18.49 -13.65 0.47
C THR A 66 19.96 -13.71 0.07
N SER A 67 20.27 -13.88 -1.22
CA SER A 67 21.64 -13.88 -1.73
C SER A 67 22.23 -12.47 -1.89
N SER A 68 21.41 -11.47 -2.24
CA SER A 68 21.88 -10.10 -2.50
C SER A 68 21.77 -9.15 -1.31
N MET A 69 20.95 -9.49 -0.31
CA MET A 69 20.59 -8.59 0.79
C MET A 69 20.72 -9.24 2.16
N ASN A 70 20.78 -8.40 3.19
CA ASN A 70 20.49 -8.78 4.57
C ASN A 70 19.13 -8.19 4.92
N LEU A 71 18.10 -9.04 5.01
CA LEU A 71 16.75 -8.63 5.39
C LEU A 71 16.68 -8.44 6.91
N ALA A 72 15.96 -7.41 7.37
CA ALA A 72 15.67 -7.23 8.78
C ALA A 72 14.79 -8.37 9.32
N GLU A 73 14.90 -8.67 10.61
CA GLU A 73 14.10 -9.69 11.30
C GLU A 73 12.62 -9.30 11.39
N THR A 74 12.32 -8.01 11.29
CA THR A 74 10.96 -7.47 11.37
C THR A 74 10.50 -6.91 10.03
N ALA A 75 9.23 -7.13 9.73
CA ALA A 75 8.50 -6.52 8.64
C ALA A 75 7.35 -5.65 9.17
N TYR A 76 6.78 -4.82 8.30
CA TYR A 76 5.58 -4.04 8.56
C TYR A 76 4.50 -4.40 7.55
N ALA A 77 3.32 -4.79 8.03
CA ALA A 77 2.13 -4.95 7.21
C ALA A 77 1.35 -3.65 7.17
N GLU A 78 0.88 -3.27 5.98
CA GLU A 78 0.07 -2.07 5.79
C GLU A 78 -1.29 -2.18 6.49
N VAL A 79 -1.89 -3.37 6.48
CA VAL A 79 -3.23 -3.59 7.04
C VAL A 79 -3.18 -4.60 8.19
N ARG A 80 -3.75 -4.21 9.34
CA ARG A 80 -4.13 -5.12 10.41
C ARG A 80 -5.65 -5.17 10.52
N LEU A 81 -6.22 -6.36 10.41
CA LEU A 81 -7.65 -6.57 10.48
C LEU A 81 -8.15 -6.26 11.89
N GLY A 82 -9.21 -5.45 11.99
CA GLY A 82 -9.80 -5.05 13.27
C GLY A 82 -10.63 -6.17 13.91
N SER A 83 -11.09 -5.92 15.15
CA SER A 83 -11.94 -6.86 15.89
C SER A 83 -13.30 -7.14 15.25
N HIS A 84 -13.71 -6.35 14.27
CA HIS A 84 -14.94 -6.58 13.51
C HIS A 84 -14.82 -7.77 12.53
N PHE A 85 -13.62 -8.24 12.22
CA PHE A 85 -13.43 -9.51 11.50
C PHE A 85 -13.62 -10.67 12.47
N ALA A 86 -14.73 -11.41 12.32
CA ALA A 86 -15.20 -12.39 13.29
C ALA A 86 -14.16 -13.48 13.64
N HIS A 87 -13.38 -13.91 12.65
CA HIS A 87 -12.40 -14.99 12.80
C HIS A 87 -10.96 -14.58 12.51
N LEU A 88 -10.76 -13.41 11.90
CA LEU A 88 -9.47 -12.94 11.41
C LEU A 88 -9.01 -11.66 12.12
N GLY A 89 -9.68 -11.28 13.22
CA GLY A 89 -9.28 -10.12 14.02
C GLY A 89 -7.82 -10.19 14.45
N GLY A 90 -7.07 -9.13 14.16
CA GLY A 90 -5.65 -9.02 14.42
C GLY A 90 -4.73 -9.60 13.34
N ALA A 91 -5.27 -10.33 12.35
CA ALA A 91 -4.49 -10.81 11.22
C ALA A 91 -3.90 -9.63 10.43
N ARG A 92 -2.76 -9.88 9.80
CA ARG A 92 -2.03 -8.89 9.02
C ARG A 92 -2.13 -9.28 7.56
N VAL A 93 -2.32 -8.28 6.72
CA VAL A 93 -2.48 -8.46 5.28
C VAL A 93 -1.57 -7.46 4.59
N GLY A 94 -0.94 -7.89 3.50
CA GLY A 94 -0.04 -7.04 2.76
C GLY A 94 -0.75 -5.84 2.10
N PRO A 95 0.03 -4.90 1.53
CA PRO A 95 1.47 -5.02 1.27
C PRO A 95 2.36 -5.07 2.51
N TYR A 96 3.53 -5.72 2.38
CA TYR A 96 4.52 -5.86 3.45
C TYR A 96 5.80 -5.11 3.13
N ALA A 97 6.33 -4.34 4.06
CA ALA A 97 7.59 -3.62 3.94
C ALA A 97 8.66 -4.25 4.86
N ILE A 98 9.82 -4.57 4.29
CA ILE A 98 10.97 -5.15 5.00
C ILE A 98 12.17 -4.24 4.76
N LYS A 99 12.79 -3.75 5.82
CA LYS A 99 14.07 -3.04 5.70
C LYS A 99 15.16 -4.04 5.33
N ALA A 100 16.06 -3.66 4.44
CA ALA A 100 17.17 -4.50 4.03
C ALA A 100 18.42 -3.68 3.74
N THR A 101 19.59 -4.30 3.91
CA THR A 101 20.87 -3.72 3.52
C THR A 101 21.46 -4.54 2.38
N VAL A 102 21.74 -3.91 1.24
CA VAL A 102 22.37 -4.57 0.09
C VAL A 102 23.79 -4.99 0.46
N ARG A 103 24.14 -6.28 0.27
CA ARG A 103 25.40 -6.85 0.75
C ARG A 103 26.63 -6.19 0.13
N GLN A 104 26.60 -5.93 -1.18
CA GLN A 104 27.74 -5.38 -1.93
C GLN A 104 27.98 -3.90 -1.65
N SER A 105 26.92 -3.08 -1.67
CA SER A 105 27.04 -1.62 -1.54
C SER A 105 26.86 -1.10 -0.12
N ARG A 106 26.38 -1.94 0.80
CA ARG A 106 25.96 -1.55 2.16
C ARG A 106 24.87 -0.46 2.17
N LYS A 107 24.17 -0.26 1.04
CA LYS A 107 23.06 0.70 0.94
C LYS A 107 21.82 0.12 1.59
N ASP A 108 21.16 0.91 2.43
CA ASP A 108 19.85 0.58 2.98
C ASP A 108 18.75 0.82 1.95
N ILE A 109 17.86 -0.16 1.84
CA ILE A 109 16.71 -0.17 0.96
C ILE A 109 15.50 -0.74 1.70
N GLU A 110 14.32 -0.53 1.13
CA GLU A 110 13.10 -1.17 1.57
C GLU A 110 12.60 -2.13 0.49
N VAL A 111 12.34 -3.37 0.90
CA VAL A 111 11.74 -4.42 0.08
C VAL A 111 10.26 -4.44 0.37
N VAL A 112 9.45 -4.08 -0.63
CA VAL A 112 7.98 -4.12 -0.54
C VAL A 112 7.48 -5.38 -1.24
N LEU A 113 6.81 -6.24 -0.49
CA LEU A 113 6.09 -7.40 -1.01
C LEU A 113 4.63 -7.00 -1.27
N CYS A 114 4.28 -6.85 -2.53
CA CYS A 114 2.91 -6.59 -2.95
C CYS A 114 2.14 -7.90 -3.01
N THR A 115 1.10 -8.02 -2.19
CA THR A 115 0.25 -9.21 -2.15
C THR A 115 -1.16 -8.90 -2.63
N LYS A 116 -1.84 -9.93 -3.12
CA LYS A 116 -3.28 -9.92 -3.37
C LYS A 116 -3.93 -10.91 -2.41
N ALA A 117 -4.82 -10.41 -1.58
CA ALA A 117 -5.57 -11.21 -0.62
C ALA A 117 -6.92 -11.65 -1.19
N ARG A 118 -7.31 -12.90 -0.90
CA ARG A 118 -8.65 -13.44 -1.10
C ARG A 118 -9.23 -13.85 0.25
N PHE A 119 -10.43 -13.38 0.55
CA PHE A 119 -11.12 -13.67 1.81
C PHE A 119 -12.02 -14.88 1.60
N LEU A 120 -11.76 -15.97 2.31
CA LEU A 120 -12.43 -17.25 2.12
C LEU A 120 -13.37 -17.57 3.30
N GLY A 121 -14.60 -17.94 2.98
CA GLY A 121 -15.58 -18.45 3.93
C GLY A 121 -15.25 -19.85 4.45
N ARG A 122 -16.10 -20.38 5.33
CA ARG A 122 -15.92 -21.71 5.95
C ARG A 122 -15.94 -22.85 4.94
N ASP A 123 -16.74 -22.69 3.90
CA ASP A 123 -16.87 -23.60 2.76
C ASP A 123 -15.72 -23.48 1.75
N GLY A 124 -14.79 -22.53 1.97
CA GLY A 124 -13.68 -22.24 1.06
C GLY A 124 -14.07 -21.35 -0.13
N ALA A 125 -15.32 -20.88 -0.21
CA ALA A 125 -15.74 -19.93 -1.23
C ALA A 125 -15.14 -18.54 -0.98
N GLU A 126 -14.80 -17.84 -2.06
CA GLU A 126 -14.35 -16.46 -1.94
C GLU A 126 -15.54 -15.54 -1.63
N LEU A 127 -15.39 -14.74 -0.59
CA LEU A 127 -16.37 -13.76 -0.17
C LEU A 127 -16.11 -12.44 -0.91
N PRO A 128 -17.18 -11.74 -1.34
CA PRO A 128 -17.03 -10.39 -1.87
C PRO A 128 -16.57 -9.42 -0.77
N THR A 129 -16.04 -8.26 -1.17
CA THR A 129 -15.53 -7.25 -0.22
C THR A 129 -16.57 -6.88 0.84
N PRO A 130 -17.85 -6.61 0.49
CA PRO A 130 -18.91 -6.60 1.50
C PRO A 130 -19.11 -8.02 2.03
N GLY A 131 -18.83 -8.27 3.31
CA GLY A 131 -18.92 -9.60 3.91
C GLY A 131 -17.57 -10.26 4.20
N ALA A 132 -16.46 -9.66 3.77
CA ALA A 132 -15.11 -10.15 4.07
C ALA A 132 -14.83 -10.27 5.58
N GLU A 133 -15.54 -9.51 6.42
CA GLU A 133 -15.52 -9.60 7.88
C GLU A 133 -15.94 -10.98 8.42
N ASN A 134 -16.70 -11.76 7.62
CA ASN A 134 -17.13 -13.12 7.96
C ASN A 134 -16.17 -14.20 7.45
N ALA A 135 -15.08 -13.82 6.78
CA ALA A 135 -14.11 -14.78 6.29
C ALA A 135 -13.45 -15.53 7.45
N THR A 136 -13.23 -16.82 7.25
CA THR A 136 -12.54 -17.70 8.21
C THR A 136 -11.07 -17.90 7.86
N ARG A 137 -10.68 -17.57 6.63
CA ARG A 137 -9.32 -17.75 6.11
C ARG A 137 -8.98 -16.65 5.12
N ILE A 138 -7.69 -16.32 5.03
CA ILE A 138 -7.11 -15.45 4.01
C ILE A 138 -6.18 -16.31 3.15
N ASP A 139 -6.32 -16.22 1.83
CA ASP A 139 -5.30 -16.72 0.89
C ASP A 139 -4.60 -15.50 0.27
N GLU A 140 -3.32 -15.31 0.60
CA GLU A 140 -2.51 -14.24 0.06
C GLU A 140 -1.57 -14.76 -1.02
N ARG A 141 -1.48 -14.02 -2.12
CA ARG A 141 -0.57 -14.32 -3.24
C ARG A 141 0.42 -13.20 -3.44
N LEU A 142 1.69 -13.55 -3.52
CA LEU A 142 2.74 -12.60 -3.88
C LEU A 142 2.58 -12.22 -5.37
N VAL A 143 2.32 -10.93 -5.63
CA VAL A 143 2.13 -10.38 -6.98
C VAL A 143 3.45 -9.85 -7.52
N THR A 144 4.09 -8.96 -6.76
CA THR A 144 5.35 -8.32 -7.17
C THR A 144 6.20 -7.94 -5.96
N VAL A 145 7.49 -7.72 -6.21
CA VAL A 145 8.43 -7.21 -5.22
C VAL A 145 9.05 -5.92 -5.73
N ILE A 146 8.98 -4.87 -4.93
CA ILE A 146 9.52 -3.55 -5.26
C ILE A 146 10.68 -3.26 -4.34
N LEU A 147 11.81 -2.84 -4.92
CA LEU A 147 12.95 -2.32 -4.18
C LEU A 147 12.90 -0.80 -4.26
N ARG A 148 12.89 -0.12 -3.12
CA ARG A 148 12.86 1.34 -3.05
C ARG A 148 13.80 1.88 -1.99
N GLU A 149 14.05 3.18 -2.05
CA GLU A 149 14.78 3.86 -0.98
C GLU A 149 13.91 3.88 0.29
N PRO A 150 14.51 3.81 1.50
CA PRO A 150 13.75 3.84 2.74
C PRO A 150 12.93 5.13 2.80
N SER A 151 11.60 5.02 2.78
CA SER A 151 10.76 6.21 2.83
C SER A 151 10.79 6.81 4.24
N THR A 152 11.11 8.09 4.35
CA THR A 152 10.88 8.87 5.58
C THR A 152 9.39 9.23 5.76
N SER A 153 8.59 9.05 4.70
CA SER A 153 7.16 9.33 4.69
C SER A 153 6.36 8.15 5.25
N ALA A 154 5.34 8.46 6.05
CA ALA A 154 4.37 7.51 6.58
C ALA A 154 3.34 7.03 5.52
N ALA A 155 3.46 7.48 4.27
CA ALA A 155 2.62 6.99 3.19
C ALA A 155 2.92 5.49 2.96
N GLY A 156 1.87 4.67 3.04
CA GLY A 156 1.96 3.23 2.85
C GLY A 156 2.63 2.85 1.52
N PRO A 157 3.25 1.67 1.44
CA PRO A 157 3.83 1.18 0.20
C PRO A 157 2.79 0.99 -0.90
N GLY A 158 2.67 1.96 -1.80
CA GLY A 158 1.83 1.83 -2.99
C GLY A 158 2.28 0.67 -3.86
N CYS A 159 1.41 -0.31 -4.03
CA CYS A 159 1.58 -1.38 -5.02
C CYS A 159 0.86 -1.00 -6.32
N PRO A 160 1.47 -1.28 -7.49
CA PRO A 160 0.87 -1.02 -8.79
C PRO A 160 -0.34 -1.91 -9.08
#